data_AF-A0A7D7VSW2-F1
#
_entry.id   AF-A0A7D7VSW2-F1
#
_cell.length_a   1.000
_cell.length_b   1.000
_cell.length_c   1.000
_cell.angle_alpha   90.00
_cell.angle_beta   90.00
_cell.angle_gamma   90.00
#
_symmetry.space_group_name_H-M   'P 1'
#
loop_
_entity.id
_entity.type
_entity.pdbx_description
1 polymer ?
#
loop_
_entity_poly.entity_id
_entity_poly.type
_entity_poly.pdbx_seq_one_letter_code
_entity_poly.pdbx_strand_id
1 'polypeptide(L)'
;MFHHAREINNYNTEENEQNPKQLKLQRHSIDTLHDFFNDIKFITEFTGFTIFKSNSNTNNAYEIFYTKGRKSDAQGFYNENGFTVLKGSIIAATVVQSFGWEDKRNHFIEEYTETVQGSITLKTDYTFKSPSTAADFCIGSSNNGWLVWKNYNSPH
;
A
#
# COMPACT_ATOMS: atom_id res chain seq x y z
N MET A 1 31.80 -1.27 -5.90
CA MET A 1 32.70 -2.30 -6.47
C MET A 1 31.87 -3.56 -6.61
N PHE A 2 31.28 -3.80 -7.78
CA PHE A 2 31.78 -4.79 -8.75
C PHE A 2 31.63 -6.23 -8.26
N HIS A 3 30.99 -7.06 -9.10
CA HIS A 3 30.86 -8.54 -9.05
C HIS A 3 29.80 -9.06 -8.06
N HIS A 4 28.84 -9.94 -8.39
CA HIS A 4 28.77 -11.13 -9.26
C HIS A 4 27.25 -11.49 -9.40
N ALA A 5 26.69 -12.18 -10.39
CA ALA A 5 27.22 -12.90 -11.53
C ALA A 5 26.12 -13.00 -12.60
N ARG A 6 26.56 -12.90 -13.85
CA ARG A 6 25.79 -13.05 -15.09
C ARG A 6 26.22 -14.37 -15.69
N GLU A 7 25.35 -15.38 -15.73
CA GLU A 7 25.58 -16.57 -16.55
C GLU A 7 24.26 -17.11 -17.08
N ILE A 8 23.90 -16.71 -18.30
CA ILE A 8 23.28 -17.64 -19.24
C ILE A 8 23.88 -17.34 -20.61
N ASN A 9 24.60 -18.32 -21.13
CA ASN A 9 25.32 -18.27 -22.39
C ASN A 9 24.35 -18.45 -23.57
N ASN A 10 24.71 -17.82 -24.70
CA ASN A 10 24.09 -17.92 -26.02
C ASN A 10 22.67 -17.35 -26.18
N TYR A 11 22.56 -16.14 -26.75
CA TYR A 11 21.95 -15.92 -28.07
C TYR A 11 22.37 -14.52 -28.58
N ASN A 12 22.72 -14.46 -29.88
CA ASN A 12 23.14 -13.26 -30.60
C ASN A 12 22.27 -12.05 -30.29
N THR A 13 22.90 -10.97 -29.82
CA THR A 13 22.27 -9.67 -29.64
C THR A 13 22.59 -8.81 -30.87
N GLU A 14 21.83 -9.02 -31.95
CA GLU A 14 21.62 -7.99 -32.95
C GLU A 14 20.19 -7.47 -32.80
N GLU A 15 20.09 -6.15 -32.65
CA GLU A 15 18.87 -5.33 -32.72
C GLU A 15 17.70 -5.66 -31.79
N ASN A 16 17.71 -5.05 -30.60
CA ASN A 16 16.56 -4.23 -30.23
C ASN A 16 16.98 -3.16 -29.20
N GLU A 17 17.28 -1.94 -29.68
CA GLU A 17 17.42 -0.74 -28.85
C GLU A 17 16.06 -0.29 -28.28
N GLN A 18 15.32 -1.19 -27.62
CA GLN A 18 14.17 -0.80 -26.82
C GLN A 18 14.60 -0.76 -25.36
N ASN A 19 15.16 0.39 -25.01
CA ASN A 19 15.14 0.90 -23.64
C ASN A 19 13.69 0.77 -23.14
N PRO A 20 13.36 -0.10 -22.17
CA PRO A 20 11.99 -0.19 -21.70
C PRO A 20 11.69 1.14 -21.02
N LYS A 21 11.00 2.03 -21.73
CA LYS A 21 10.45 3.25 -21.15
C LYS A 21 9.68 2.79 -19.94
N GLN A 22 10.18 3.13 -18.74
CA GLN A 22 9.43 2.95 -17.50
C GLN A 22 7.99 3.38 -17.79
N LEU A 23 7.07 2.44 -17.63
CA LEU A 23 5.66 2.66 -17.90
C LEU A 23 5.24 3.81 -16.99
N LYS A 24 5.13 5.02 -17.55
CA LYS A 24 4.61 6.20 -16.84
C LYS A 24 3.11 6.00 -16.70
N LEU A 25 2.73 5.08 -15.83
CA LEU A 25 1.35 4.96 -15.39
C LEU A 25 1.01 6.29 -14.72
N GLN A 26 0.05 7.00 -15.31
CA GLN A 26 -0.49 8.21 -14.70
C GLN A 26 -1.12 7.83 -13.35
N ARG A 27 -1.14 8.73 -12.38
CA ARG A 27 -1.65 8.47 -11.01
C ARG A 27 -2.98 7.72 -10.99
N HIS A 28 -3.90 8.08 -11.88
CA HIS A 28 -5.20 7.43 -12.00
C HIS A 28 -5.11 5.94 -12.36
N SER A 29 -4.13 5.54 -13.17
CA SER A 29 -4.04 4.18 -13.72
C SER A 29 -3.65 3.16 -12.65
N ILE A 30 -2.94 3.57 -11.59
CA ILE A 30 -2.46 2.64 -10.56
C ILE A 30 -3.57 2.27 -9.57
N ASP A 31 -4.42 3.22 -9.18
CA ASP A 31 -5.57 2.92 -8.34
C ASP A 31 -6.59 2.06 -9.09
N THR A 32 -6.82 2.33 -10.39
CA THR A 32 -7.62 1.46 -11.27
C THR A 32 -7.06 0.04 -11.37
N LEU A 33 -5.73 -0.13 -11.42
CA LEU A 33 -5.11 -1.45 -11.44
C LEU A 33 -5.36 -2.24 -10.15
N HIS A 34 -5.45 -1.55 -9.01
CA HIS A 34 -5.72 -2.20 -7.74
C HIS A 34 -7.19 -2.56 -7.56
N ASP A 35 -8.10 -1.68 -8.00
CA ASP A 35 -9.53 -2.01 -8.06
C ASP A 35 -9.76 -3.22 -9.00
N PHE A 36 -9.11 -3.22 -10.17
CA PHE A 36 -9.14 -4.36 -11.10
C PHE A 36 -8.56 -5.64 -10.49
N PHE A 37 -7.47 -5.54 -9.72
CA PHE A 37 -6.92 -6.69 -9.00
C PHE A 37 -7.88 -7.23 -7.95
N ASN A 38 -8.57 -6.35 -7.21
CA ASN A 38 -9.59 -6.74 -6.25
C ASN A 38 -10.80 -7.40 -6.92
N ASP A 39 -11.22 -6.90 -8.08
CA ASP A 39 -12.29 -7.52 -8.87
C ASP A 39 -11.89 -8.93 -9.35
N ILE A 40 -10.67 -9.10 -9.85
CA ILE A 40 -10.15 -10.43 -10.23
C ILE A 40 -10.12 -11.35 -9.01
N LYS A 41 -9.60 -10.88 -7.87
CA LYS A 41 -9.53 -11.67 -6.65
C LYS A 41 -10.93 -12.13 -6.23
N PHE A 42 -11.90 -11.22 -6.19
CA PHE A 42 -13.29 -11.53 -5.87
C PHE A 42 -13.90 -12.57 -6.83
N ILE A 43 -13.70 -12.43 -8.14
CA ILE A 43 -14.19 -13.39 -9.15
C ILE A 43 -13.55 -14.77 -8.93
N THR A 44 -12.23 -14.82 -8.67
CA THR A 44 -11.52 -16.10 -8.46
C THR A 44 -11.95 -16.80 -7.18
N GLU A 45 -12.21 -16.06 -6.10
CA GLU A 45 -12.74 -16.59 -4.84
C GLU A 45 -14.17 -17.12 -5.00
N PHE A 46 -15.04 -16.37 -5.69
CA PHE A 46 -16.42 -16.78 -5.96
C PHE A 46 -16.52 -18.03 -6.85
N THR A 47 -15.61 -18.17 -7.81
CA THR A 47 -15.56 -19.32 -8.74
C THR A 47 -14.86 -20.55 -8.16
N GLY A 48 -14.41 -20.49 -6.90
CA GLY A 48 -13.75 -21.61 -6.20
C GLY A 48 -12.28 -21.82 -6.58
N PHE A 49 -11.71 -20.95 -7.42
CA PHE A 49 -10.29 -20.96 -7.78
C PHE A 49 -9.49 -20.09 -6.82
N THR A 50 -9.09 -20.63 -5.67
CA THR A 50 -8.19 -19.88 -4.76
C THR A 50 -6.74 -19.91 -5.26
N ILE A 51 -6.49 -19.28 -6.41
CA ILE A 51 -5.14 -19.17 -7.01
C ILE A 51 -4.20 -18.26 -6.20
N PHE A 52 -4.74 -17.47 -5.27
CA PHE A 52 -3.99 -16.54 -4.42
C PHE A 52 -3.88 -16.98 -2.95
N LYS A 53 -4.05 -18.28 -2.63
CA LYS A 53 -3.74 -18.77 -1.28
C LYS A 53 -2.24 -18.60 -1.04
N SER A 54 -1.86 -17.63 -0.21
CA SER A 54 -0.50 -17.57 0.30
C SER A 54 -0.29 -18.80 1.16
N ASN A 55 0.73 -19.60 0.85
CA ASN A 55 1.20 -20.62 1.77
C ASN A 55 1.84 -19.87 2.95
N SER A 56 1.06 -19.59 3.99
CA SER A 56 1.54 -19.03 5.26
C SER A 56 2.29 -20.10 6.06
N ASN A 57 3.34 -20.63 5.47
CA ASN A 57 4.35 -21.43 6.15
C ASN A 57 5.65 -20.66 6.08
N THR A 58 5.85 -19.73 7.01
CA THR A 58 7.16 -19.18 7.38
C THR A 58 6.99 -18.24 8.57
N ASN A 59 7.91 -18.32 9.52
CA ASN A 59 8.13 -17.36 10.60
C ASN A 59 8.58 -15.99 10.06
N ASN A 60 7.81 -15.38 9.15
CA ASN A 60 8.18 -14.16 8.46
C ASN A 60 7.69 -12.95 9.24
N ALA A 61 8.65 -12.18 9.77
CA ALA A 61 8.42 -10.78 10.08
C ALA A 61 7.90 -10.11 8.80
N TYR A 62 6.64 -9.66 8.82
CA TYR A 62 6.09 -8.90 7.70
C TYR A 62 6.96 -7.66 7.46
N GLU A 63 7.16 -7.31 6.19
CA GLU A 63 7.82 -6.05 5.85
C GLU A 63 6.97 -4.89 6.38
N ILE A 64 7.55 -4.07 7.25
CA ILE A 64 6.89 -2.89 7.80
C ILE A 64 7.14 -1.71 6.87
N PHE A 65 6.05 -1.06 6.50
CA PHE A 65 6.00 0.17 5.76
C PHE A 65 5.62 1.32 6.68
N TYR A 66 6.12 2.50 6.37
CA TYR A 66 5.92 3.73 7.10
C TYR A 66 5.40 4.81 6.18
N THR A 67 4.63 5.74 6.73
CA THR A 67 4.26 6.96 6.03
C THR A 67 4.25 8.15 6.96
N LYS A 68 4.72 9.29 6.45
CA LYS A 68 4.66 10.57 7.14
C LYS A 68 4.15 11.66 6.20
N GLY A 69 3.31 12.54 6.71
CA GLY A 69 2.82 13.68 5.96
C GLY A 69 1.56 14.29 6.57
N ARG A 70 1.37 15.61 6.43
CA ARG A 70 0.21 16.32 7.02
C ARG A 70 0.01 16.04 8.53
N LYS A 71 1.12 15.89 9.26
CA LYS A 71 1.18 15.51 10.69
C LYS A 71 0.69 14.08 11.01
N SER A 72 0.51 13.22 10.01
CA SER A 72 0.38 11.77 10.20
C SER A 72 1.76 11.13 10.34
N ASP A 73 1.81 10.03 11.09
CA ASP A 73 2.97 9.15 11.27
C ASP A 73 2.42 7.73 11.51
N ALA A 74 2.30 6.96 10.44
CA ALA A 74 1.65 5.66 10.48
C ALA A 74 2.60 4.55 9.98
N GLN A 75 2.38 3.35 10.49
CA GLN A 75 3.11 2.16 10.10
C GLN A 75 2.17 0.99 9.87
N GLY A 76 2.54 0.09 8.97
CA GLY A 76 1.69 -1.01 8.58
C GLY A 76 2.41 -2.07 7.77
N PHE A 77 1.71 -3.17 7.48
CA PHE A 77 2.21 -4.22 6.61
C PHE A 77 1.15 -4.64 5.60
N TYR A 78 1.59 -5.13 4.45
CA TYR A 78 0.73 -5.66 3.41
C TYR A 78 0.79 -7.19 3.38
N ASN A 79 -0.37 -7.83 3.30
CA ASN A 79 -0.48 -9.27 3.08
C ASN A 79 -1.70 -9.60 2.21
N GLU A 80 -2.02 -10.88 2.10
CA GLU A 80 -3.16 -11.37 1.32
C GLU A 80 -4.52 -10.82 1.77
N ASN A 81 -4.66 -10.39 3.03
CA ASN A 81 -5.91 -9.82 3.56
C ASN A 81 -6.05 -8.32 3.32
N GLY A 82 -4.97 -7.67 2.87
CA GLY A 82 -4.95 -6.23 2.60
C GLY A 82 -3.79 -5.53 3.30
N PHE A 83 -3.96 -4.24 3.57
CA PHE A 83 -2.97 -3.41 4.23
C PHE A 83 -3.38 -3.14 5.67
N THR A 84 -2.64 -3.68 6.63
CA THR A 84 -2.90 -3.51 8.06
C THR A 84 -2.09 -2.34 8.59
N VAL A 85 -2.77 -1.29 9.05
CA VAL A 85 -2.16 -0.19 9.80
C VAL A 85 -2.14 -0.57 11.27
N LEU A 86 -0.98 -0.43 11.90
CA LEU A 86 -0.75 -0.87 13.26
C LEU A 86 -1.29 0.15 14.28
N LYS A 87 -1.76 -0.36 15.41
CA LYS A 87 -2.08 0.39 16.61
C LYS A 87 -0.97 1.38 16.95
N GLY A 88 -1.36 2.57 17.41
CA GLY A 88 -0.42 3.65 17.75
C GLY A 88 -0.02 4.51 16.55
N SER A 89 -0.42 4.15 15.33
CA SER A 89 -0.26 5.00 14.15
C SER A 89 -1.04 6.31 14.30
N ILE A 90 -0.40 7.42 13.98
CA ILE A 90 -0.96 8.76 14.01
C ILE A 90 -1.58 9.09 12.65
N ILE A 91 -2.84 9.51 12.68
CA ILE A 91 -3.66 9.85 11.54
C ILE A 91 -3.75 11.37 11.43
N ALA A 92 -3.74 11.91 10.21
CA ALA A 92 -3.87 13.33 9.97
C ALA A 92 -5.20 13.86 10.54
N ALA A 93 -5.18 15.06 11.15
CA ALA A 93 -6.39 15.63 11.72
C ALA A 93 -7.39 16.13 10.66
N THR A 94 -6.91 16.48 9.46
CA THR A 94 -7.71 17.14 8.43
C THR A 94 -7.54 16.47 7.07
N VAL A 95 -8.53 16.66 6.20
CA VAL A 95 -8.50 16.22 4.80
C VAL A 95 -8.17 17.37 3.84
N VAL A 96 -7.82 17.08 2.58
CA VAL A 96 -7.80 18.08 1.50
C VAL A 96 -9.23 18.35 1.02
N GLN A 97 -9.48 19.53 0.47
CA GLN A 97 -10.80 19.91 -0.06
C GLN A 97 -11.29 18.96 -1.17
N SER A 98 -10.37 18.34 -1.93
CA SER A 98 -10.71 17.40 -2.99
C SER A 98 -10.92 15.96 -2.51
N PHE A 99 -10.97 15.71 -1.19
CA PHE A 99 -11.13 14.37 -0.65
C PHE A 99 -12.57 13.92 -0.75
N GLY A 100 -12.84 12.88 -1.56
CA GLY A 100 -14.20 12.53 -1.95
C GLY A 100 -15.02 11.79 -0.88
N TRP A 101 -14.40 11.17 0.12
CA TRP A 101 -15.05 10.22 1.05
C TRP A 101 -14.83 10.59 2.52
N GLU A 102 -14.95 11.88 2.83
CA GLU A 102 -14.74 12.42 4.18
C GLU A 102 -15.63 11.75 5.24
N ASP A 103 -16.92 11.55 4.96
CA ASP A 103 -17.86 10.93 5.92
C ASP A 103 -17.43 9.53 6.36
N LYS A 104 -16.99 8.69 5.42
CA LYS A 104 -16.48 7.34 5.72
C LYS A 104 -15.22 7.39 6.58
N ARG A 105 -14.36 8.36 6.34
CA ARG A 105 -13.14 8.58 7.10
C ARG A 105 -13.44 9.09 8.51
N ASN A 106 -14.40 10.00 8.66
CA ASN A 106 -14.80 10.52 9.96
C ASN A 106 -15.41 9.41 10.83
N HIS A 107 -16.28 8.56 10.25
CA HIS A 107 -16.79 7.38 10.94
C HIS A 107 -15.66 6.44 11.38
N PHE A 108 -14.70 6.17 10.51
CA PHE A 108 -13.51 5.39 10.86
C PHE A 108 -12.72 6.01 12.02
N ILE A 109 -12.50 7.33 12.01
CA ILE A 109 -11.79 8.03 13.08
C ILE A 109 -12.54 7.89 14.40
N GLU A 110 -13.85 8.15 14.41
CA GLU A 110 -14.69 8.03 15.61
C GLU A 110 -14.63 6.62 16.21
N GLU A 111 -14.71 5.59 15.37
CA GLU A 111 -14.78 4.20 15.82
C GLU A 111 -13.40 3.65 16.22
N TYR A 112 -12.37 3.84 15.41
CA TYR A 112 -11.08 3.13 15.54
C TYR A 112 -9.95 3.97 16.13
N THR A 113 -10.14 5.26 16.39
CA THR A 113 -9.08 6.14 16.92
C THR A 113 -9.42 6.74 18.29
N GLU A 114 -8.40 7.28 18.95
CA GLU A 114 -8.49 8.09 20.16
C GLU A 114 -7.54 9.28 20.06
N THR A 115 -7.75 10.30 20.89
CA THR A 115 -6.84 11.44 20.97
C THR A 115 -5.77 11.17 22.03
N VAL A 116 -4.52 11.01 21.61
CA VAL A 116 -3.35 10.86 22.50
C VAL A 116 -2.44 12.07 22.31
N GLN A 117 -2.21 12.84 23.38
CA GLN A 117 -1.34 14.03 23.34
C GLN A 117 -1.71 15.05 22.24
N GLY A 118 -3.01 15.15 21.91
CA GLY A 118 -3.52 16.06 20.86
C GLY A 118 -3.44 15.50 19.44
N SER A 119 -3.01 14.25 19.26
CA SER A 119 -2.93 13.56 17.97
C SER A 119 -3.99 12.46 17.86
N ILE A 120 -4.61 12.34 16.69
CA ILE A 120 -5.55 11.24 16.38
C ILE A 120 -4.72 9.97 16.18
N THR A 121 -4.91 8.99 17.06
CA THR A 121 -4.08 7.78 17.13
C THR A 121 -4.93 6.53 17.07
N LEU A 122 -4.51 5.55 16.30
CA LEU A 122 -5.24 4.29 16.11
C LEU A 122 -5.24 3.44 17.40
N LYS A 123 -6.41 3.03 17.89
CA LYS A 123 -6.59 2.26 19.14
C LYS A 123 -6.22 0.78 19.00
N THR A 124 -6.41 0.23 17.80
CA THR A 124 -6.22 -1.18 17.46
C THR A 124 -5.70 -1.30 16.04
N ASP A 125 -5.07 -2.41 15.68
CA ASP A 125 -4.73 -2.68 14.29
C ASP A 125 -5.99 -2.64 13.41
N TYR A 126 -5.86 -2.11 12.19
CA TYR A 126 -6.96 -2.05 11.24
C TYR A 126 -6.51 -2.42 9.83
N THR A 127 -7.20 -3.39 9.21
CA THR A 127 -6.90 -3.86 7.87
C THR A 127 -7.79 -3.18 6.84
N PHE A 128 -7.17 -2.36 5.98
CA PHE A 128 -7.79 -1.80 4.79
C PHE A 128 -7.68 -2.79 3.62
N LYS A 129 -8.64 -2.73 2.70
CA LYS A 129 -8.62 -3.57 1.49
C LYS A 129 -7.41 -3.29 0.57
N SER A 130 -6.84 -2.08 0.65
CA SER A 130 -5.70 -1.69 -0.18
C SER A 130 -4.72 -0.75 0.54
N PRO A 131 -3.45 -0.70 0.10
CA PRO A 131 -2.48 0.30 0.55
C PRO A 131 -2.88 1.74 0.23
N SER A 132 -3.54 1.99 -0.91
CA SER A 132 -4.03 3.33 -1.27
C SER A 132 -5.13 3.79 -0.33
N THR A 133 -6.12 2.93 -0.03
CA THR A 133 -7.17 3.25 0.96
C THR A 133 -6.57 3.52 2.34
N ALA A 134 -5.58 2.73 2.76
CA ALA A 134 -4.88 2.97 4.01
C ALA A 134 -4.17 4.35 4.00
N ALA A 135 -3.47 4.69 2.92
CA ALA A 135 -2.80 5.99 2.78
C ALA A 135 -3.80 7.16 2.81
N ASP A 136 -4.90 7.03 2.09
CA ASP A 136 -5.96 8.03 2.01
C ASP A 136 -6.55 8.37 3.38
N PHE A 137 -6.82 7.33 4.17
CA PHE A 137 -7.38 7.49 5.52
C PHE A 137 -6.33 8.05 6.47
N CYS A 138 -5.10 7.54 6.42
CA CYS A 138 -4.00 7.99 7.29
C CYS A 138 -3.62 9.46 7.04
N ILE A 139 -3.55 9.91 5.78
CA ILE A 139 -3.02 11.22 5.40
C ILE A 139 -4.12 12.26 5.16
N GLY A 140 -5.35 11.81 4.87
CA GLY A 140 -6.47 12.70 4.54
C GLY A 140 -6.38 13.28 3.12
N SER A 141 -5.77 12.56 2.18
CA SER A 141 -5.76 12.95 0.78
C SER A 141 -5.57 11.74 -0.12
N SER A 142 -6.12 11.79 -1.33
CA SER A 142 -5.94 10.73 -2.31
C SER A 142 -4.48 10.59 -2.73
N ASN A 143 -3.89 9.42 -2.45
CA ASN A 143 -2.50 9.12 -2.69
C ASN A 143 -2.34 7.71 -3.27
N ASN A 144 -1.28 7.55 -4.07
CA ASN A 144 -0.82 6.22 -4.43
C ASN A 144 -0.16 5.57 -3.20
N GLY A 145 -0.78 4.50 -2.68
CA GLY A 145 -0.32 3.80 -1.49
C GLY A 145 1.14 3.38 -1.57
N TRP A 146 1.59 2.78 -2.68
CA TRP A 146 2.96 2.29 -2.82
C TRP A 146 4.02 3.39 -2.97
N LEU A 147 3.63 4.58 -3.42
CA LEU A 147 4.54 5.72 -3.44
C LEU A 147 4.68 6.35 -2.06
N VAL A 148 3.62 6.30 -1.26
CA VAL A 148 3.54 6.93 0.05
C VAL A 148 4.11 6.04 1.14
N TRP A 149 3.74 4.76 1.15
CA TRP A 149 4.23 3.76 2.08
C TRP A 149 5.67 3.39 1.71
N LYS A 150 6.61 3.71 2.60
CA LYS A 150 8.04 3.48 2.45
C LYS A 150 8.52 2.35 3.35
N ASN A 151 9.33 1.45 2.82
CA ASN A 151 10.07 0.49 3.61
C ASN A 151 11.44 1.06 4.02
N TYR A 152 12.17 0.33 4.86
CA TYR A 152 13.53 0.72 5.28
C TYR A 152 14.48 0.98 4.10
N ASN A 153 14.29 0.27 2.98
CA ASN A 153 15.14 0.38 1.79
C ASN A 153 14.82 1.58 0.89
N SER A 154 13.72 2.31 1.16
CA SER A 154 13.28 3.48 0.38
C SER A 154 12.95 4.65 1.31
N PRO A 155 13.95 5.30 1.94
CA PRO A 155 13.71 6.32 2.96
C PRO A 155 12.97 7.57 2.43
N HIS A 156 12.26 8.24 3.34
CA HIS A 156 11.61 9.54 3.14
C HIS A 156 12.60 10.70 3.11
#